data_AF-A0AAW1RZQ2-F1
#
_entry.id   AF-A0AAW1RZQ2-F1
#
_cell.length_a   1.000
_cell.length_b   1.000
_cell.length_c   1.000
_cell.angle_alpha   90.00
_cell.angle_beta   90.00
_cell.angle_gamma   90.00
#
_symmetry.space_group_name_H-M   'P 1'
#
loop_
_entity.id
_entity.type
_entity.pdbx_description
1 polymer ?
#
loop_
_entity_poly.entity_id
_entity_poly.type
_entity_poly.pdbx_seq_one_letter_code
_entity_poly.pdbx_strand_id
1 'polypeptide(L)'
;MGDADVSRCFGCTRPECKGPAGCADTAWRLEPGGYLRSILNARVYDIAIETPLEVAKKLSGELGNTLLLKREDLQAVFSFKVRGAFKFLANMAEDARKAGVICASAGNHAQGVAMAAHHLGCAATICMPPTTTPL
;
A
#
# COMPACT_ATOMS: atom_id res chain seq x y z
N MET A 1 -23.08 -29.26 -5.11
CA MET A 1 -22.25 -28.48 -6.04
C MET A 1 -22.41 -27.02 -5.69
N GLY A 2 -21.63 -26.56 -4.71
CA GLY A 2 -21.55 -25.15 -4.35
C GLY A 2 -20.27 -24.60 -4.95
N ASP A 3 -20.37 -23.95 -6.10
CA ASP A 3 -19.23 -23.34 -6.77
C ASP A 3 -19.02 -21.92 -6.22
N ALA A 4 -17.93 -21.81 -5.46
CA ALA A 4 -17.03 -20.68 -5.32
C ALA A 4 -17.66 -19.27 -5.37
N ASP A 5 -18.14 -18.83 -4.22
CA ASP A 5 -18.15 -17.42 -3.88
C ASP A 5 -16.70 -16.90 -3.68
N VAL A 6 -16.56 -15.61 -3.95
CA VAL A 6 -15.47 -14.70 -3.54
C VAL A 6 -14.15 -14.71 -4.33
N SER A 7 -14.15 -14.05 -5.49
CA SER A 7 -13.04 -13.17 -5.87
C SER A 7 -13.49 -12.06 -6.81
N ARG A 8 -14.47 -11.26 -6.37
CA ARG A 8 -14.66 -9.91 -6.95
C ARG A 8 -13.37 -9.10 -6.68
N CYS A 9 -12.80 -8.50 -7.72
CA CYS A 9 -11.72 -7.53 -7.59
C CYS A 9 -12.05 -6.52 -6.49
N PHE A 10 -11.21 -6.42 -5.45
CA PHE A 10 -11.30 -5.35 -4.46
C PHE A 10 -11.33 -3.99 -5.18
N GLY A 11 -12.48 -3.32 -5.18
CA GLY A 11 -12.65 -1.96 -5.68
C GLY A 11 -13.15 -1.78 -7.12
N CYS A 12 -13.61 -2.81 -7.84
CA CYS A 12 -14.20 -2.60 -9.18
C CYS A 12 -15.69 -2.19 -9.08
N THR A 13 -16.02 -0.95 -9.49
CA THR A 13 -17.38 -0.40 -9.50
C THR A 13 -17.91 -0.04 -10.90
N ARG A 14 -17.16 -0.37 -11.98
CA ARG A 14 -17.56 0.00 -13.35
C ARG A 14 -18.69 -0.90 -13.89
N PRO A 15 -19.70 -0.35 -14.58
CA PRO A 15 -20.78 -1.11 -15.18
C PRO A 15 -20.29 -2.07 -16.29
N GLU A 16 -19.29 -1.66 -17.06
CA GLU A 16 -18.64 -2.50 -18.09
C GLU A 16 -17.55 -3.46 -17.57
N CYS A 17 -17.64 -3.93 -16.32
CA CYS A 17 -16.70 -4.92 -15.79
C CYS A 17 -16.76 -6.21 -16.63
N LYS A 18 -15.83 -6.37 -17.58
CA LYS A 18 -15.79 -7.47 -18.57
C LYS A 18 -15.26 -8.77 -17.96
N GLY A 19 -15.73 -9.14 -16.77
CA GLY A 19 -15.27 -10.32 -16.05
C GLY A 19 -13.74 -10.40 -15.97
N PRO A 20 -13.12 -11.60 -16.02
CA PRO A 20 -11.68 -11.78 -15.86
C PRO A 20 -10.80 -11.01 -16.86
N ALA A 21 -11.36 -10.43 -17.94
CA ALA A 21 -10.62 -9.56 -18.86
C ALA A 21 -10.40 -8.14 -18.32
N GLY A 22 -11.26 -7.61 -17.43
CA GLY A 22 -10.96 -6.40 -16.64
C GLY A 22 -9.89 -6.66 -15.56
N CYS A 23 -9.70 -7.93 -15.21
CA CYS A 23 -8.61 -8.42 -14.38
C CYS A 23 -7.31 -8.67 -15.17
N ALA A 24 -7.28 -8.53 -16.51
CA ALA A 24 -6.13 -8.91 -17.33
C ALA A 24 -4.85 -8.17 -16.93
N ASP A 25 -4.93 -6.86 -16.66
CA ASP A 25 -3.79 -6.05 -16.19
C ASP A 25 -3.30 -6.45 -14.79
N THR A 26 -4.10 -7.24 -14.07
CA THR A 26 -3.77 -7.78 -12.74
C THR A 26 -3.64 -9.31 -12.73
N ALA A 27 -3.74 -9.97 -13.88
CA ALA A 27 -3.68 -11.43 -14.00
C ALA A 27 -2.35 -11.98 -13.49
N TRP A 28 -1.27 -11.20 -13.65
CA TRP A 28 0.04 -11.46 -13.07
C TRP A 28 0.00 -11.76 -11.57
N ARG A 29 -1.00 -11.27 -10.81
CA ARG A 29 -1.10 -11.53 -9.36
C ARG A 29 -1.38 -13.01 -9.04
N LEU A 30 -2.02 -13.72 -9.98
CA LEU A 30 -2.41 -15.12 -9.83
C LEU A 30 -1.38 -16.07 -10.46
N GLU A 31 -0.43 -15.54 -11.24
CA GLU A 31 0.67 -16.32 -11.81
C GLU A 31 1.66 -16.74 -10.71
N PRO A 32 2.24 -17.96 -10.79
CA PRO A 32 3.31 -18.37 -9.89
C PRO A 32 4.44 -17.34 -9.85
N GLY A 33 4.72 -16.82 -8.65
CA GLY A 33 5.78 -15.82 -8.45
C GLY A 33 5.44 -14.39 -8.88
N GLY A 34 4.22 -14.11 -9.33
CA GLY A 34 3.82 -12.77 -9.75
C GLY A 34 3.98 -11.69 -8.68
N TYR A 35 3.53 -11.98 -7.45
CA TYR A 35 3.76 -11.08 -6.30
C TYR A 35 5.24 -10.94 -5.97
N LEU A 36 6.01 -12.03 -6.00
CA LEU A 36 7.45 -11.99 -5.74
C LEU A 36 8.14 -11.04 -6.73
N ARG A 37 7.84 -11.17 -8.03
CA ARG A 37 8.35 -10.26 -9.06
C ARG A 37 7.91 -8.81 -8.80
N SER A 38 6.66 -8.57 -8.42
CA SER A 38 6.16 -7.21 -8.13
C SER A 38 6.84 -6.58 -6.91
N ILE A 39 7.13 -7.38 -5.87
CA ILE A 39 7.81 -6.94 -4.65
C ILE A 39 9.28 -6.63 -4.93
N LEU A 40 9.99 -7.51 -5.63
CA LEU A 40 11.41 -7.33 -5.94
C LEU A 40 11.67 -6.11 -6.84
N ASN A 41 10.72 -5.77 -7.73
CA ASN A 41 10.83 -4.60 -8.60
C ASN A 41 10.18 -3.33 -8.00
N ALA A 42 9.67 -3.38 -6.78
CA ALA A 42 9.02 -2.23 -6.17
C ALA A 42 10.06 -1.18 -5.78
N ARG A 43 9.89 0.05 -6.27
CA ARG A 43 10.75 1.21 -5.98
C ARG A 43 10.49 1.83 -4.59
N VAL A 44 10.17 1.00 -3.59
CA VAL A 44 9.74 1.51 -2.27
C VAL A 44 10.84 2.30 -1.56
N TYR A 45 12.10 2.07 -1.88
CA TYR A 45 13.25 2.70 -1.22
C TYR A 45 13.54 4.13 -1.70
N ASP A 46 12.81 4.62 -2.72
CA ASP A 46 12.89 6.02 -3.12
C ASP A 46 12.38 6.96 -2.00
N ILE A 47 11.47 6.45 -1.14
CA ILE A 47 10.90 7.22 -0.02
C ILE A 47 10.87 6.48 1.33
N ALA A 48 11.17 5.19 1.37
CA ALA A 48 11.16 4.39 2.59
C ALA A 48 12.54 3.86 2.93
N ILE A 49 12.84 3.72 4.22
CA ILE A 49 14.09 3.09 4.69
C ILE A 49 13.92 1.58 4.86
N GLU A 50 15.03 0.84 4.89
CA GLU A 50 15.01 -0.49 5.50
C GLU A 50 14.99 -0.33 7.02
N THR A 51 13.88 -0.69 7.64
CA THR A 51 13.69 -0.51 9.08
C THR A 51 14.40 -1.62 9.86
N PRO A 52 14.85 -1.35 11.09
CA PRO A 52 15.54 -2.35 11.88
C PRO A 52 14.61 -3.50 12.29
N LEU A 53 15.21 -4.67 12.48
CA LEU A 53 14.59 -5.85 13.07
C LEU A 53 15.19 -6.05 14.46
N GLU A 54 14.47 -5.61 15.49
CA GLU A 54 15.00 -5.50 16.86
C GLU A 54 14.54 -6.66 17.74
N VAL A 55 15.42 -7.16 18.60
CA VAL A 55 15.03 -8.18 19.59
C VAL A 55 14.24 -7.53 20.73
N ALA A 56 13.02 -8.01 20.97
CA ALA A 56 12.24 -7.64 22.14
C ALA A 56 12.75 -8.38 23.39
N LYS A 57 13.89 -7.94 23.95
CA LYS A 57 14.64 -8.66 25.00
C LYS A 57 13.77 -9.13 26.17
N LYS A 58 12.97 -8.23 26.73
CA LYS A 58 12.10 -8.52 27.89
C LYS A 58 11.08 -9.60 27.55
N LEU A 59 10.29 -9.38 26.50
CA LEU A 59 9.24 -10.31 26.07
C LEU A 59 9.82 -11.66 25.60
N SER A 60 11.01 -11.63 25.00
CA SER A 60 11.73 -12.85 24.62
C SER A 60 12.11 -13.68 25.83
N GLY A 61 12.60 -13.03 26.90
CA GLY A 61 12.90 -13.69 28.17
C GLY A 61 11.65 -14.24 28.87
N GLU A 62 10.55 -13.47 28.87
CA GLU A 62 9.28 -13.88 29.49
C GLU A 62 8.62 -15.07 28.78
N LEU A 63 8.70 -15.12 27.44
CA LEU A 63 8.08 -16.19 26.65
C LEU A 63 9.01 -17.37 26.33
N GLY A 64 10.29 -17.30 26.73
CA GLY A 64 11.29 -18.32 26.39
C GLY A 64 11.54 -18.49 24.89
N ASN A 65 11.26 -17.45 24.09
CA ASN A 65 11.34 -17.48 22.62
C ASN A 65 12.07 -16.22 22.11
N THR A 66 12.72 -16.29 20.94
CA THR A 66 13.32 -15.09 20.33
C THR A 66 12.26 -14.29 19.58
N LEU A 67 11.86 -13.15 20.11
CA LEU A 67 10.89 -12.26 19.48
C LEU A 67 11.58 -11.08 18.82
N LEU A 68 11.22 -10.87 17.55
CA LEU A 68 11.78 -9.82 16.71
C LEU A 68 10.68 -8.82 16.32
N LEU A 69 10.99 -7.54 16.42
CA LEU A 69 10.11 -6.42 16.07
C LEU A 69 10.63 -5.74 14.82
N LYS A 70 9.85 -5.77 13.74
CA LYS A 70 10.14 -5.00 12.53
C LYS A 70 9.59 -3.59 12.71
N ARG A 71 10.50 -2.61 12.86
CA ARG A 71 10.18 -1.24 13.30
C ARG A 71 9.70 -0.32 12.18
N GLU A 72 8.58 -0.67 11.54
CA GLU A 72 7.95 0.16 10.49
C GLU A 72 7.40 1.49 11.00
N ASP A 73 7.34 1.69 12.31
CA ASP A 73 7.06 2.96 12.97
C ASP A 73 8.19 3.99 12.79
N LEU A 74 9.39 3.57 12.37
CA LEU A 74 10.52 4.48 12.11
C LEU A 74 10.54 5.05 10.68
N GLN A 75 9.54 4.73 9.86
CA GLN A 75 9.36 5.40 8.57
C GLN A 75 9.02 6.87 8.76
N ALA A 76 9.26 7.71 7.74
CA ALA A 76 9.01 9.15 7.81
C ALA A 76 7.53 9.53 8.07
N VAL A 77 6.57 8.61 7.82
CA VAL A 77 5.14 8.76 8.16
C VAL A 77 4.70 7.84 9.31
N PHE A 78 5.66 7.42 10.13
CA PHE A 78 5.47 6.61 11.33
C PHE A 78 4.73 5.27 11.10
N SER A 79 4.74 4.76 9.87
CA SER A 79 4.09 3.50 9.51
C SER A 79 4.54 2.95 8.16
N PHE A 80 4.26 1.67 7.94
CA PHE A 80 4.53 0.95 6.70
C PHE A 80 3.72 1.43 5.48
N LYS A 81 2.64 2.22 5.67
CA LYS A 81 1.68 2.53 4.61
C LYS A 81 2.27 3.35 3.46
N VAL A 82 3.39 4.03 3.72
CA VAL A 82 4.18 4.78 2.71
C VAL A 82 4.65 3.88 1.57
N ARG A 83 5.06 2.64 1.86
CA ARG A 83 5.60 1.70 0.86
C ARG A 83 4.55 1.34 -0.19
N GLY A 84 3.36 0.95 0.27
CA GLY A 84 2.26 0.56 -0.61
C GLY A 84 1.71 1.74 -1.41
N ALA A 85 1.55 2.91 -0.75
CA ALA A 85 1.12 4.13 -1.42
C ALA A 85 2.08 4.51 -2.55
N PHE A 86 3.39 4.56 -2.28
CA PHE A 86 4.38 4.88 -3.30
C PHE A 86 4.43 3.87 -4.43
N LYS A 87 4.44 2.56 -4.11
CA LYS A 87 4.39 1.52 -5.15
C LYS A 87 3.20 1.73 -6.08
N PHE A 88 2.02 2.04 -5.54
CA PHE A 88 0.83 2.25 -6.34
C PHE A 88 0.99 3.47 -7.24
N LEU A 89 1.32 4.64 -6.69
CA LEU A 89 1.42 5.88 -7.44
C LEU A 89 2.57 5.86 -8.47
N ALA A 90 3.70 5.23 -8.13
CA ALA A 90 4.86 5.13 -9.03
C ALA A 90 4.60 4.22 -10.25
N ASN A 91 3.63 3.30 -10.16
CA ASN A 91 3.23 2.41 -11.25
C ASN A 91 2.00 2.92 -12.02
N MET A 92 1.44 4.07 -11.66
CA MET A 92 0.37 4.69 -12.45
C MET A 92 0.91 5.22 -13.77
N ALA A 93 0.11 5.12 -14.82
CA ALA A 93 0.37 5.81 -16.08
C ALA A 93 0.52 7.32 -15.83
N GLU A 94 1.43 7.96 -16.56
CA GLU A 94 1.78 9.36 -16.31
C GLU A 94 0.57 10.30 -16.43
N ASP A 95 -0.30 10.07 -17.43
CA ASP A 95 -1.52 10.86 -17.63
C ASP A 95 -2.51 10.71 -16.47
N ALA A 96 -2.68 9.48 -15.98
CA ALA A 96 -3.52 9.21 -14.81
C ALA A 96 -2.95 9.85 -13.55
N ARG A 97 -1.63 9.88 -13.40
CA ARG A 97 -0.96 10.55 -12.28
C ARG A 97 -1.06 12.07 -12.38
N LYS A 98 -0.96 12.66 -13.58
CA LYS A 98 -1.13 14.10 -13.83
C LYS A 98 -2.55 14.58 -13.51
N ALA A 99 -3.56 13.74 -13.70
CA ALA A 99 -4.94 14.03 -13.29
C ALA A 99 -5.09 14.15 -11.76
N GLY A 100 -4.09 13.71 -10.99
CA GLY A 100 -4.08 13.69 -9.54
C GLY A 100 -4.67 12.41 -8.95
N VAL A 101 -4.48 12.23 -7.65
CA VAL A 101 -4.98 11.07 -6.90
C VAL A 101 -5.93 11.52 -5.79
N ILE A 102 -6.85 10.65 -5.40
CA ILE A 102 -7.77 10.88 -4.29
C ILE A 102 -7.75 9.67 -3.36
N CYS A 103 -7.75 9.90 -2.05
CA CYS A 103 -7.97 8.84 -1.07
C CYS A 103 -8.88 9.34 0.06
N ALA A 104 -9.65 8.43 0.65
CA ALA A 104 -10.43 8.71 1.85
C ALA A 104 -9.71 8.10 3.06
N SER A 105 -9.01 8.91 3.82
CA SER A 105 -8.31 8.50 5.04
C SER A 105 -7.95 9.71 5.88
N ALA A 106 -7.98 9.55 7.21
CA ALA A 106 -7.63 10.57 8.19
C ALA A 106 -6.37 10.20 9.01
N GLY A 107 -5.53 9.27 8.54
CA GLY A 107 -4.37 8.80 9.30
C GLY A 107 -3.23 8.29 8.42
N ASN A 108 -2.51 7.26 8.87
CA ASN A 108 -1.29 6.73 8.24
C ASN A 108 -1.35 6.54 6.71
N HIS A 109 -2.50 6.17 6.15
CA HIS A 109 -2.63 6.03 4.69
C HIS A 109 -2.62 7.39 3.99
N ALA A 110 -3.34 8.37 4.52
CA ALA A 110 -3.33 9.74 4.02
C ALA A 110 -1.92 10.33 4.01
N GLN A 111 -1.18 10.17 5.11
CA GLN A 111 0.22 10.62 5.19
C GLN A 111 1.10 9.93 4.14
N GLY A 112 0.95 8.61 3.99
CA GLY A 112 1.69 7.85 2.96
C GLY A 112 1.37 8.28 1.52
N VAL A 113 0.09 8.53 1.20
CA VAL A 113 -0.35 9.01 -0.12
C VAL A 113 0.15 10.43 -0.37
N ALA A 114 0.01 11.32 0.61
CA ALA A 114 0.48 12.70 0.50
C ALA A 114 1.99 12.77 0.27
N MET A 115 2.78 12.00 1.03
CA MET A 115 4.23 11.92 0.84
C MET A 115 4.62 11.36 -0.53
N ALA A 116 3.97 10.28 -0.96
CA ALA A 116 4.24 9.68 -2.27
C ALA A 116 3.89 10.63 -3.43
N ALA A 117 2.74 11.32 -3.34
CA ALA A 117 2.30 12.27 -4.34
C ALA A 117 3.22 13.49 -4.41
N HIS A 118 3.66 14.01 -3.26
CA HIS A 118 4.64 15.09 -3.19
C HIS A 118 5.96 14.69 -3.87
N HIS A 119 6.49 13.51 -3.57
CA HIS A 119 7.73 13.01 -4.18
C HIS A 119 7.61 12.82 -5.70
N LEU A 120 6.45 12.36 -6.19
CA LEU A 120 6.20 12.12 -7.62
C LEU A 120 5.71 13.37 -8.38
N GLY A 121 5.56 14.51 -7.70
CA GLY A 121 5.13 15.77 -8.30
C GLY A 121 3.67 15.75 -8.79
N CYS A 122 2.77 15.02 -8.12
CA CYS A 122 1.36 14.97 -8.48
C CYS A 122 0.43 15.49 -7.37
N ALA A 123 -0.74 16.00 -7.75
CA ALA A 123 -1.75 16.46 -6.79
C ALA A 123 -2.37 15.27 -6.05
N ALA A 124 -2.61 15.43 -4.74
CA ALA A 124 -3.33 14.46 -3.92
C ALA A 124 -4.45 15.13 -3.11
N THR A 125 -5.67 14.65 -3.30
CA THR A 125 -6.84 15.04 -2.51
C THR A 125 -7.05 14.01 -1.40
N ILE A 126 -6.99 14.47 -0.16
CA ILE A 126 -7.22 13.62 1.01
C ILE A 126 -8.59 13.96 1.60
N CYS A 127 -9.55 13.06 1.43
CA CYS A 127 -10.88 13.21 2.00
C CYS A 127 -10.89 12.71 3.44
N MET A 128 -11.19 13.61 4.38
CA MET A 128 -11.29 13.33 5.80
C MET A 128 -12.72 13.61 6.30
N PRO A 129 -13.24 12.86 7.30
CA PRO A 129 -14.46 13.23 8.00
C PRO A 129 -14.34 14.61 8.64
N PRO A 130 -15.44 15.39 8.74
CA PRO A 130 -15.42 16.71 9.37
C PRO A 130 -15.09 16.66 10.87
N THR A 131 -15.21 15.49 11.51
CA THR A 131 -14.87 15.25 12.91
C THR A 131 -13.38 14.98 13.14
N THR A 132 -12.57 14.97 12.08
CA THR A 132 -11.13 14.71 12.19
C THR A 132 -10.44 15.93 12.79
N THR A 133 -9.63 15.75 13.83
CA THR A 133 -8.76 16.81 14.35
C THR A 133 -7.78 17.25 13.25
N PRO A 134 -7.64 18.56 12.96
CA PRO A 134 -6.68 19.03 11.96
C PRO A 134 -5.26 18.52 12.27
N LEU A 135 -4.55 18.13 11.20
CA LEU A 135 -3.14 17.73 11.28
C LEU A 135 -2.21 18.93 11.50
#